data_AF-A0A8W8JIE8-F1
#
_entry.id   AF-A0A8W8JIE8-F1
#
_cell.length_a   1.000
_cell.length_b   1.000
_cell.length_c   1.000
_cell.angle_alpha   90.00
_cell.angle_beta   90.00
_cell.angle_gamma   90.00
#
_symmetry.space_group_name_H-M   'P 1'
#
loop_
_entity.id
_entity.type
_entity.pdbx_description
1 polymer ?
#
loop_
_entity_poly.entity_id
_entity_poly.type
_entity_poly.pdbx_seq_one_letter_code
_entity_poly.pdbx_strand_id
1 'polypeptide(L)'
;MVVESEKVCNGSIGQCCKGYFRNIETNKCEECTPGYTGPNCTAQCPYPTYEFACQGFCNCSNDTCNMSWGCISSTTLAMDNSSKHERRTKEEDVKMHDTLLAHVNEAILQLRR
;
A
#
# COMPACT_ATOMS: atom_id res chain seq x y z
N MET A 1 -4.77 -14.58 -28.18
CA MET A 1 -3.44 -14.22 -27.63
C MET A 1 -3.61 -12.85 -27.02
N VAL A 2 -3.78 -12.77 -25.70
CA VAL A 2 -3.89 -11.49 -25.00
C VAL A 2 -2.47 -10.99 -24.85
N VAL A 3 -2.10 -9.98 -25.62
CA VAL A 3 -0.75 -9.41 -25.59
C VAL A 3 -0.66 -8.54 -24.34
N GLU A 4 0.43 -8.68 -23.60
CA GLU A 4 0.76 -8.15 -22.27
C GLU A 4 0.80 -6.60 -22.17
N SER A 5 -0.18 -5.87 -22.73
CA SER A 5 -0.10 -4.44 -23.04
C SER A 5 -1.36 -3.59 -22.70
N GLU A 6 -2.38 -4.16 -22.07
CA GLU A 6 -3.75 -3.59 -21.99
C GLU A 6 -3.98 -2.52 -20.90
N LYS A 7 -3.01 -1.68 -20.56
CA LYS A 7 -3.24 -0.54 -19.62
C LYS A 7 -3.48 0.80 -20.33
N VAL A 8 -3.39 0.81 -21.66
CA VAL A 8 -3.60 1.98 -22.52
C VAL A 8 -4.93 1.80 -23.23
N CYS A 9 -5.82 2.80 -23.12
CA CYS A 9 -7.15 2.71 -23.70
C CYS A 9 -7.12 3.19 -25.16
N ASN A 10 -7.90 2.52 -26.04
CA ASN A 10 -7.90 2.70 -27.50
C ASN A 10 -8.34 4.09 -28.03
N GLY A 11 -8.38 5.12 -27.16
CA GLY A 11 -8.88 6.46 -27.48
C GLY A 11 -7.82 7.56 -27.61
N SER A 12 -6.62 7.42 -27.02
CA SER A 12 -5.60 8.46 -27.07
C SER A 12 -4.19 7.92 -26.84
N ILE A 13 -3.23 8.28 -27.68
CA ILE A 13 -1.81 7.96 -27.50
C ILE A 13 -1.33 8.58 -26.18
N GLY A 14 -0.99 7.74 -25.20
CA GLY A 14 -0.46 8.16 -23.90
C GLY A 14 -1.48 8.33 -22.77
N GLN A 15 -2.75 7.94 -22.96
CA GLN A 15 -3.73 7.87 -21.87
C GLN A 15 -3.83 6.46 -21.27
N CYS A 16 -3.71 6.37 -19.96
CA CYS A 16 -3.94 5.15 -19.21
C CYS A 16 -5.44 4.90 -19.00
N CYS A 17 -5.83 3.64 -18.91
CA CYS A 17 -7.21 3.25 -18.64
C CYS A 17 -7.68 3.65 -17.24
N LYS A 18 -8.99 3.62 -17.02
CA LYS A 18 -9.58 3.89 -15.69
C LYS A 18 -8.97 2.96 -14.65
N GLY A 19 -8.57 3.53 -13.51
CA GLY A 19 -7.86 2.78 -12.45
C GLY A 19 -6.34 2.72 -12.65
N TYR A 20 -5.82 3.31 -13.73
CA TYR A 20 -4.39 3.43 -13.96
C TYR A 20 -3.98 4.91 -14.10
N PHE A 21 -2.78 5.23 -13.63
CA PHE A 21 -2.16 6.54 -13.82
C PHE A 21 -0.87 6.40 -14.62
N ARG A 22 -0.48 7.48 -15.30
CA ARG A 22 0.79 7.51 -16.04
C ARG A 22 1.92 7.86 -15.09
N ASN A 23 2.81 6.91 -14.84
CA ASN A 23 4.05 7.19 -14.14
C ASN A 23 5.03 7.85 -15.12
N ILE A 24 5.49 9.06 -14.79
CA ILE A 24 6.35 9.88 -15.65
C ILE A 24 7.81 9.40 -15.66
N GLU A 25 8.25 8.74 -14.59
CA GLU A 25 9.62 8.22 -14.47
C GLU A 25 9.78 6.94 -15.29
N THR A 26 8.82 6.01 -15.16
CA THR A 26 8.84 4.73 -15.87
C THR A 26 8.21 4.81 -17.27
N ASN A 27 7.48 5.89 -17.56
CA ASN A 27 6.64 6.04 -18.75
C ASN A 27 5.62 4.89 -18.94
N LYS A 28 5.20 4.25 -17.84
CA LYS A 28 4.24 3.14 -17.85
C LYS A 28 2.93 3.54 -17.17
N CYS A 29 1.86 2.83 -17.55
CA CYS A 29 0.61 2.89 -16.82
C CYS A 29 0.70 1.98 -15.59
N GLU A 30 0.57 2.60 -14.42
CA GLU A 30 0.62 1.92 -13.12
C GLU A 30 -0.76 1.93 -12.49
N GLU A 31 -1.04 0.88 -11.74
CA GLU A 31 -2.35 0.67 -11.12
C GLU A 31 -2.52 1.60 -9.92
N CYS A 32 -3.70 2.20 -9.81
CA CYS A 32 -4.10 2.91 -8.61
C CYS A 32 -4.41 1.93 -7.48
N THR A 33 -4.13 2.37 -6.25
CA THR A 33 -4.58 1.62 -5.07
C THR A 33 -6.10 1.49 -5.08
N PRO A 34 -6.65 0.36 -4.58
CA PRO A 34 -8.10 0.16 -4.51
C PRO A 34 -8.79 1.32 -3.81
N GLY A 35 -9.88 1.79 -4.39
CA GLY A 35 -10.61 2.96 -3.92
C GLY A 35 -10.08 4.30 -4.45
N TYR A 36 -8.99 4.33 -5.21
CA TYR A 36 -8.47 5.55 -5.82
C TYR A 36 -8.50 5.49 -7.35
N THR A 37 -8.71 6.65 -7.98
CA THR A 37 -8.79 6.82 -9.42
C THR A 37 -8.34 8.22 -9.86
N GLY A 38 -8.48 8.50 -11.16
CA GLY A 38 -8.12 9.78 -11.76
C GLY A 38 -6.60 9.97 -11.92
N PRO A 39 -6.19 11.20 -12.32
CA PRO A 39 -4.78 11.53 -12.49
C PRO A 39 -4.00 11.32 -11.19
N ASN A 40 -2.91 10.56 -11.26
CA ASN A 40 -2.05 10.22 -10.12
C ASN A 40 -2.80 9.56 -8.95
N CYS A 41 -3.94 8.92 -9.19
CA CYS A 41 -4.71 8.21 -8.15
C CYS A 41 -5.10 9.08 -6.95
N THR A 42 -5.41 10.34 -7.18
CA THR A 42 -5.74 11.31 -6.12
C THR A 42 -7.23 11.39 -5.80
N ALA A 43 -8.10 10.92 -6.70
CA ALA A 43 -9.53 10.93 -6.50
C ALA A 43 -9.97 9.66 -5.79
N GLN A 44 -10.64 9.80 -4.64
CA GLN A 44 -11.28 8.67 -3.97
C GLN A 44 -12.54 8.23 -4.73
N CYS A 45 -12.87 6.94 -4.64
CA CYS A 45 -14.12 6.43 -5.17
C CYS A 45 -15.29 7.09 -4.43
N PRO A 46 -16.22 7.74 -5.15
CA PRO A 46 -17.38 8.35 -4.53
C PRO A 46 -18.32 7.26 -4.04
N TYR A 47 -18.97 7.46 -2.89
CA TYR A 47 -20.08 6.59 -2.49
C TYR A 47 -21.14 6.55 -3.60
N PRO A 48 -21.71 5.38 -3.92
CA PRO A 48 -21.54 4.07 -3.24
C PRO A 48 -20.48 3.17 -3.87
N THR A 49 -19.56 3.69 -4.68
CA THR A 49 -18.57 2.87 -5.38
C THR A 49 -17.32 2.58 -4.56
N TYR A 50 -16.70 1.44 -4.81
CA TYR A 50 -15.47 1.02 -4.14
C TYR A 50 -14.59 0.16 -5.05
N GLU A 51 -13.46 -0.33 -4.51
CA GLU A 51 -12.56 -1.30 -5.16
C GLU A 51 -11.72 -0.70 -6.31
N PHE A 52 -11.05 -1.55 -7.09
CA PHE A 52 -10.28 -1.14 -8.26
C PHE A 52 -11.17 -0.43 -9.29
N ALA A 53 -10.72 0.74 -9.75
CA ALA A 53 -11.42 1.58 -10.72
C ALA A 53 -12.88 1.94 -10.34
N CYS A 54 -13.23 1.86 -9.05
CA CYS A 54 -14.57 2.14 -8.53
C CYS A 54 -15.67 1.29 -9.20
N GLN A 55 -15.41 0.00 -9.39
CA GLN A 55 -16.34 -0.93 -10.06
C GLN A 55 -17.28 -1.63 -9.08
N GLY A 56 -16.89 -1.74 -7.80
CA GLY A 56 -17.74 -2.27 -6.74
C GLY A 56 -18.85 -1.29 -6.35
N PHE A 57 -19.94 -1.79 -5.75
CA PHE A 57 -21.06 -0.98 -5.26
C PHE A 57 -21.50 -1.41 -3.85
N CYS A 58 -21.46 -0.50 -2.90
CA CYS A 58 -21.88 -0.71 -1.53
C CYS A 58 -23.41 -0.80 -1.42
N ASN A 59 -23.89 -1.82 -0.72
CA ASN A 59 -25.30 -1.95 -0.31
C ASN A 59 -25.45 -1.76 1.21
N CYS A 60 -24.81 -0.72 1.72
CA CYS A 60 -24.78 -0.35 3.13
C CYS A 60 -24.72 1.18 3.25
N SER A 61 -24.82 1.69 4.48
CA SER A 61 -24.68 3.12 4.77
C SER A 61 -23.31 3.64 4.35
N ASN A 62 -23.24 4.92 4.00
CA ASN A 62 -21.97 5.57 3.63
C ASN A 62 -20.89 5.40 4.71
N ASP A 63 -21.27 5.51 5.99
CA ASP A 63 -20.34 5.39 7.12
C ASP A 63 -19.71 3.99 7.27
N THR A 64 -20.31 2.96 6.67
CA THR A 64 -19.79 1.58 6.69
C THR A 64 -19.31 1.11 5.33
N CYS A 65 -19.32 1.98 4.32
CA CYS A 65 -18.81 1.72 2.99
C CYS A 65 -17.37 2.22 2.88
N ASN A 66 -16.41 1.30 2.91
CA ASN A 66 -15.02 1.62 2.66
C ASN A 66 -14.74 1.68 1.15
N MET A 67 -14.09 2.74 0.71
CA MET A 67 -13.69 2.96 -0.69
C MET A 67 -12.82 1.83 -1.28
N SER A 68 -12.06 1.09 -0.48
CA SER A 68 -11.17 0.02 -0.96
C SER A 68 -11.82 -1.36 -0.94
N TRP A 69 -12.64 -1.68 0.07
CA TRP A 69 -13.16 -3.05 0.29
C TRP A 69 -14.69 -3.15 0.34
N GLY A 70 -15.41 -2.04 0.25
CA GLY A 70 -16.86 -2.02 0.28
C GLY A 70 -17.43 -2.07 1.69
N CYS A 71 -18.52 -2.80 1.89
CA CYS A 71 -19.25 -2.81 3.16
C CYS A 71 -18.48 -3.53 4.27
N ILE A 72 -18.15 -2.80 5.33
CA ILE A 72 -17.54 -3.33 6.56
C ILE A 72 -18.66 -3.94 7.43
N SER A 73 -18.62 -5.25 7.65
CA SER A 73 -19.51 -5.91 8.61
C SER A 73 -18.98 -5.74 10.05
N SER A 74 -19.84 -5.82 11.05
CA SER A 74 -19.43 -5.70 12.46
C SER A 74 -18.37 -6.72 12.88
N THR A 75 -18.22 -7.83 12.14
CA THR A 75 -17.14 -8.81 12.33
C THR A 75 -15.76 -8.26 11.95
N THR A 76 -15.65 -7.37 10.96
CA THR A 76 -14.36 -6.77 10.57
C THR A 76 -13.98 -5.57 11.45
N LEU A 77 -14.94 -4.88 12.06
CA LEU A 77 -14.67 -3.89 13.13
C LEU A 77 -14.02 -4.54 14.37
N ALA A 78 -14.30 -5.82 14.62
CA ALA A 78 -13.62 -6.60 15.66
C ALA A 78 -12.24 -7.15 15.21
N MET A 79 -11.95 -7.14 13.91
CA MET A 79 -10.65 -7.52 13.34
C MET A 79 -9.71 -6.33 13.12
N ASP A 80 -10.22 -5.09 13.10
CA ASP A 80 -9.43 -3.87 13.28
C ASP A 80 -9.36 -3.45 14.77
N ASN A 81 -9.08 -4.42 15.63
CA ASN A 81 -8.44 -4.18 16.93
C ASN A 81 -6.91 -4.38 16.82
N SER A 82 -6.34 -4.13 15.64
CA SER A 82 -4.89 -4.20 15.41
C SER A 82 -4.27 -2.90 14.87
N SER A 83 -4.91 -1.76 15.11
CA SER A 83 -4.19 -0.55 15.48
C SER A 83 -4.29 -0.29 16.99
N LYS A 84 -3.80 -1.25 17.79
CA LYS A 84 -2.91 -0.79 18.85
C LYS A 84 -1.76 -0.11 18.11
N HIS A 85 -1.66 1.21 18.23
CA HIS A 85 -0.34 1.82 18.25
C HIS A 85 0.39 1.22 19.45
N GLU A 86 0.90 -0.01 19.28
CA GLU A 86 1.96 -0.52 20.11
C GLU A 86 3.12 0.42 19.87
N ARG A 87 3.50 1.16 20.92
CA ARG A 87 4.81 1.76 21.00
C ARG A 87 5.78 0.67 20.56
N ARG A 88 6.50 0.87 19.44
CA ARG A 88 7.71 0.09 19.18
C ARG A 88 8.56 0.20 20.42
N THR A 89 8.64 -0.87 21.20
CA THR A 89 9.66 -1.02 22.23
C THR A 89 11.00 -0.98 21.50
N LYS A 90 11.83 -0.01 21.86
CA LYS A 90 13.18 0.23 21.33
C LYS A 90 14.15 -0.86 21.83
N GLU A 91 13.83 -2.13 21.60
CA GLU A 91 14.59 -3.25 22.18
C GLU A 91 15.10 -4.25 21.14
N GLU A 92 14.62 -4.18 19.90
CA GLU A 92 15.08 -5.05 18.81
C GLU A 92 16.21 -4.43 17.95
N ASP A 93 16.33 -3.10 17.90
CA ASP A 93 17.43 -2.41 17.20
C ASP A 93 18.75 -2.34 18.00
N VAL A 94 18.74 -2.57 19.33
CA VAL A 94 19.95 -2.49 20.17
C VAL A 94 20.81 -3.76 20.07
N LYS A 95 20.20 -4.92 19.75
CA LYS A 95 20.92 -6.21 19.71
C LYS A 95 21.97 -6.28 18.62
N MET A 96 21.82 -5.52 17.53
CA MET A 96 22.81 -5.46 16.46
C MET A 96 24.03 -4.61 16.83
N HIS A 97 23.87 -3.57 17.67
CA HIS A 97 24.97 -2.70 18.08
C HIS A 97 25.84 -3.33 19.19
N ASP A 98 25.23 -4.02 20.15
CA ASP A 98 25.94 -4.72 21.24
C ASP A 98 26.80 -5.88 20.73
N THR A 99 26.28 -6.63 19.75
CA THR A 99 27.01 -7.76 19.16
C THR A 99 28.26 -7.27 18.42
N LEU A 100 28.23 -6.10 17.77
CA LEU A 100 29.40 -5.57 17.05
C LEU A 100 30.48 -5.05 18.02
N LEU A 101 30.09 -4.41 19.14
CA LEU A 101 31.03 -3.92 20.16
C LEU A 101 31.77 -5.07 20.88
N ALA A 102 31.10 -6.20 21.13
CA ALA A 102 31.73 -7.37 21.73
C ALA A 102 32.87 -7.94 20.86
N HIS A 103 32.66 -8.04 19.53
CA HIS A 103 33.67 -8.56 18.61
C HIS A 103 34.87 -7.61 18.46
N VAL A 104 34.64 -6.30 18.48
CA VAL A 104 35.74 -5.30 18.43
C VAL A 104 36.60 -5.36 19.70
N ASN A 105 35.99 -5.53 20.88
CA ASN A 105 36.73 -5.59 22.15
C ASN A 105 37.60 -6.86 22.28
N GLU A 106 37.10 -8.02 21.82
CA GLU A 106 37.89 -9.26 21.76
C GLU A 106 39.11 -9.11 20.84
N ALA A 107 38.94 -8.50 19.66
CA ALA A 107 40.03 -8.27 18.72
C ALA A 107 41.11 -7.32 19.29
N ILE A 108 40.72 -6.32 20.08
CA ILE A 108 41.66 -5.38 20.74
C ILE A 108 42.46 -6.07 21.85
N LEU A 109 41.87 -7.02 22.59
CA LEU A 109 42.56 -7.80 23.63
C LEU A 109 43.63 -8.75 23.06
N GLN A 110 43.42 -9.29 21.85
CA GLN A 110 44.39 -10.14 21.17
C GLN A 110 45.60 -9.37 20.61
N LEU A 111 45.50 -8.05 20.41
CA LEU A 111 46.58 -7.17 19.94
C LEU A 111 47.42 -6.56 21.07
N ARG A 112 47.03 -6.75 22.33
CA ARG A 112 47.76 -6.27 23.52
C ARG A 112 48.63 -7.35 24.18
N ARG A 113 48.96 -8.43 23.45
CA ARG A 113 49.86 -9.49 23.89
C ARG A 113 51.08 -9.56 22.97
#